data_AF-A0A1F9MED3-F1
#
_entry.id   AF-A0A1F9MED3-F1
#
_cell.length_a   1.000
_cell.length_b   1.000
_cell.length_c   1.000
_cell.angle_alpha   90.00
_cell.angle_beta   90.00
_cell.angle_gamma   90.00
#
_symmetry.space_group_name_H-M   'P 1'
#
loop_
_entity.id
_entity.type
_entity.pdbx_description
1 polymer ?
#
loop_
_entity_poly.entity_id
_entity_poly.type
_entity_poly.pdbx_seq_one_letter_code
_entity_poly.pdbx_strand_id
1 'polypeptide(L)'
;MTNRLKRLELTWIGKDERPRLEPRILLEDPALSYHAARRVTDHDLFDNRLIHGDNLLALKALEQEFAGKIKCIYIDPPYNTGNAFEHYDDGIEHSLWLQLMRANISRFPVQMLRA
;
A
#
# COMPACT_ATOMS: atom_id res chain seq x y z
N MET A 1 -19.19 9.48 -39.47
CA MET A 1 -18.93 10.10 -38.16
C MET A 1 -18.87 9.00 -37.12
N THR A 2 -17.67 8.62 -36.68
CA THR A 2 -17.48 7.59 -35.64
C THR A 2 -17.94 8.13 -34.30
N ASN A 3 -19.02 7.56 -33.76
CA ASN A 3 -19.53 7.85 -32.42
C ASN A 3 -18.48 7.39 -31.40
N ARG A 4 -17.58 8.28 -30.98
CA ARG A 4 -16.72 8.04 -29.82
C ARG A 4 -17.65 8.00 -28.61
N LEU A 5 -17.93 6.79 -28.12
CA LEU A 5 -18.54 6.58 -26.81
C LEU A 5 -17.83 7.50 -25.81
N LYS A 6 -18.59 8.39 -25.15
CA LYS A 6 -18.08 9.23 -24.08
C LYS A 6 -17.57 8.29 -22.99
N ARG A 7 -16.26 8.26 -22.80
CA ARG A 7 -15.63 7.48 -21.73
C ARG A 7 -16.07 8.09 -20.40
N LEU A 8 -16.78 7.32 -19.59
CA LEU A 8 -17.08 7.69 -18.22
C LEU A 8 -15.79 7.61 -17.41
N GLU A 9 -15.43 8.69 -16.75
CA GLU A 9 -14.22 8.80 -15.96
C GLU A 9 -14.51 9.60 -14.69
N LEU A 10 -14.05 9.08 -13.54
CA LEU A 10 -14.05 9.82 -12.29
C LEU A 10 -12.87 10.80 -12.30
N THR A 11 -13.13 12.10 -12.19
CA THR A 11 -12.11 13.15 -12.19
C THR A 11 -12.13 13.93 -10.87
N TRP A 12 -10.96 14.34 -10.39
CA TRP A 12 -10.80 15.18 -9.20
C TRP A 12 -9.50 15.98 -9.31
N ILE A 13 -9.39 17.07 -8.55
CA ILE A 13 -8.17 17.89 -8.48
C ILE A 13 -7.04 17.02 -7.93
N GLY A 14 -5.86 17.03 -8.57
CA GLY A 14 -4.74 16.21 -8.10
C GLY A 14 -4.87 14.70 -8.36
N LYS A 15 -5.87 14.27 -9.15
CA LYS A 15 -5.70 13.06 -9.99
C LYS A 15 -4.43 13.30 -10.84
N ASP A 16 -3.83 12.34 -11.52
CA ASP A 16 -2.55 12.50 -12.25
C ASP A 16 -1.28 12.95 -11.49
N GLU A 17 -1.39 13.71 -10.41
CA GLU A 17 -0.28 13.95 -9.48
C GLU A 17 0.12 12.64 -8.83
N ARG A 18 1.42 12.34 -8.90
CA ARG A 18 2.02 11.19 -8.24
C ARG A 18 3.15 11.67 -7.36
N PRO A 19 3.17 11.29 -6.07
CA PRO A 19 4.28 11.63 -5.21
C PRO A 19 5.55 10.97 -5.76
N ARG A 20 6.63 11.75 -5.83
CA ARG A 20 7.96 11.20 -6.12
C ARG A 20 8.50 10.62 -4.82
N LEU A 21 8.71 9.31 -4.81
CA LEU A 21 9.23 8.59 -3.66
C LEU A 21 10.70 8.31 -3.86
N GLU A 22 11.49 8.71 -2.88
CA GLU A 22 12.89 8.32 -2.82
C GLU A 22 13.00 6.84 -2.40
N PRO A 23 13.91 6.06 -2.99
CA PRO A 23 14.15 4.69 -2.57
C PRO A 23 14.49 4.62 -1.09
N ARG A 24 13.87 3.66 -0.38
CA ARG A 24 14.18 3.36 1.02
C ARG A 24 14.67 1.93 1.13
N ILE A 25 15.63 1.72 2.04
CA ILE A 25 16.06 0.39 2.46
C ILE A 25 15.35 0.03 3.76
N LEU A 26 14.94 -1.23 3.89
CA LEU A 26 14.42 -1.75 5.15
C LEU A 26 15.61 -2.04 6.07
N LEU A 27 15.57 -1.49 7.27
CA LEU A 27 16.54 -1.77 8.33
C LEU A 27 15.87 -2.66 9.36
N GLU A 28 16.46 -3.82 9.62
CA GLU A 28 15.98 -4.74 10.64
C GLU A 28 16.39 -4.24 12.03
N ASP A 29 15.47 -4.33 12.98
CA ASP A 29 15.76 -4.22 14.40
C ASP A 29 15.77 -5.64 15.03
N PRO A 30 16.95 -6.20 15.34
CA PRO A 30 17.04 -7.53 15.93
C PRO A 30 16.32 -7.65 17.28
N ALA A 31 16.16 -6.54 18.03
CA ALA A 31 15.49 -6.56 19.33
C ALA A 31 13.97 -6.76 19.22
N LEU A 32 13.39 -6.47 18.05
CA LEU A 32 11.95 -6.61 17.78
C LEU A 32 11.62 -7.88 16.97
N SER A 33 12.63 -8.67 16.62
CA SER A 33 12.46 -9.85 15.79
C SER A 33 12.04 -11.06 16.63
N TYR A 34 11.00 -11.77 16.18
CA TYR A 34 10.50 -12.97 16.82
C TYR A 34 10.49 -14.14 15.83
N HIS A 35 11.59 -14.87 15.81
CA HIS A 35 11.80 -16.08 15.00
C HIS A 35 12.60 -17.11 15.80
N ALA A 36 12.73 -18.33 15.29
CA ALA A 36 13.56 -19.35 15.93
C ALA A 36 15.03 -18.88 16.02
N ALA A 37 15.78 -19.31 17.05
CA ALA A 37 17.19 -18.92 17.21
C ALA A 37 18.09 -19.44 16.06
N ARG A 38 17.65 -20.49 15.37
CA ARG A 38 18.35 -21.09 14.24
C ARG A 38 17.34 -21.77 13.32
N ARG A 39 17.57 -21.73 12.00
CA ARG A 39 16.89 -22.61 11.03
C ARG A 39 17.46 -24.03 11.20
N VAL A 40 16.75 -24.85 11.95
CA VAL A 40 16.97 -26.29 12.17
C VAL A 40 16.01 -27.12 11.30
N THR A 41 14.79 -26.62 11.06
CA THR A 41 13.76 -27.30 10.27
C THR A 41 13.09 -26.37 9.26
N ASP A 42 12.42 -26.94 8.26
CA ASP A 42 11.62 -26.17 7.29
C ASP A 42 10.39 -25.50 7.92
N HIS A 43 10.03 -25.87 9.16
CA HIS A 43 8.91 -25.29 9.90
C HIS A 43 9.29 -24.07 10.71
N ASP A 44 10.58 -23.71 10.77
CA ASP A 44 10.99 -22.57 11.57
C ASP A 44 10.51 -21.26 10.92
N LEU A 45 9.85 -20.44 11.73
CA LEU A 45 9.21 -19.20 11.28
C LEU A 45 10.24 -18.08 11.17
N PHE A 46 10.60 -17.70 9.95
CA PHE A 46 11.55 -16.62 9.66
C PHE A 46 11.08 -15.67 8.56
N ASP A 47 9.96 -15.98 7.89
CA ASP A 47 9.57 -15.32 6.65
C ASP A 47 8.57 -14.16 6.88
N ASN A 48 8.01 -14.07 8.09
CA ASN A 48 7.08 -13.01 8.46
C ASN A 48 7.83 -11.71 8.73
N ARG A 49 7.35 -10.59 8.20
CA ARG A 49 7.94 -9.27 8.40
C ARG A 49 6.90 -8.30 8.96
N LEU A 50 7.29 -7.58 10.01
CA LEU A 50 6.58 -6.41 10.50
C LEU A 50 7.39 -5.17 10.12
N ILE A 51 6.76 -4.20 9.45
CA ILE A 51 7.42 -2.98 8.99
C ILE A 51 6.75 -1.80 9.65
N HIS A 52 7.53 -0.98 10.34
CA HIS A 52 7.06 0.26 10.94
C HIS A 52 7.51 1.45 10.08
N GLY A 53 6.55 2.25 9.60
CA GLY A 53 6.80 3.46 8.85
C GLY A 53 5.62 3.86 7.98
N ASP A 54 5.85 4.85 7.13
CA ASP A 54 4.89 5.25 6.09
C ASP A 54 4.66 4.10 5.10
N ASN A 55 3.39 3.80 4.84
CA ASN A 55 2.99 2.66 4.02
C ASN A 55 3.48 2.77 2.57
N LEU A 56 3.48 3.96 2.00
CA LEU A 56 3.87 4.20 0.62
C LEU A 56 5.39 4.00 0.43
N LEU A 57 6.18 4.43 1.40
CA LEU A 57 7.63 4.16 1.44
C LEU A 57 7.92 2.67 1.67
N ALA A 58 7.19 2.00 2.58
CA ALA A 58 7.35 0.57 2.84
C ALA A 58 7.04 -0.27 1.59
N LEU A 59 5.93 0.01 0.91
CA LEU A 59 5.57 -0.67 -0.34
C LEU A 59 6.59 -0.41 -1.45
N LYS A 60 7.18 0.79 -1.52
CA LYS A 60 8.24 1.10 -2.47
C LYS A 60 9.50 0.26 -2.22
N ALA A 61 9.86 0.03 -0.96
CA ALA A 61 11.00 -0.81 -0.59
C ALA A 61 10.74 -2.30 -0.92
N LEU A 62 9.52 -2.79 -0.68
CA LEU A 62 9.14 -4.18 -0.94
C LEU A 62 9.01 -4.52 -2.43
N GLU A 63 8.78 -3.53 -3.29
CA GLU A 63 8.55 -3.70 -4.73
C GLU A 63 9.65 -4.53 -5.42
N GLN A 64 10.92 -4.32 -5.06
CA GLN A 64 12.05 -5.04 -5.69
C GLN A 64 12.03 -6.55 -5.41
N GLU A 65 11.60 -6.95 -4.21
CA GLU A 65 11.67 -8.34 -3.77
C GLU A 65 10.35 -9.09 -4.03
N PHE A 66 9.21 -8.43 -3.85
CA PHE A 66 7.88 -9.05 -3.82
C PHE A 66 7.02 -8.79 -5.05
N ALA A 67 7.54 -8.11 -6.07
CA ALA A 67 6.85 -7.98 -7.36
C ALA A 67 6.46 -9.37 -7.91
N GLY A 68 5.15 -9.55 -8.15
CA GLY A 68 4.52 -10.75 -8.68
C GLY A 68 4.49 -11.91 -7.69
N LYS A 69 4.75 -11.69 -6.40
CA LYS A 69 4.82 -12.75 -5.40
C LYS A 69 3.70 -12.67 -4.36
N ILE A 70 3.00 -11.54 -4.28
CA ILE A 70 1.91 -11.35 -3.33
C ILE A 70 0.66 -12.04 -3.86
N LYS A 71 0.01 -12.85 -3.02
CA LYS A 71 -1.23 -13.56 -3.40
C LYS A 71 -2.50 -12.81 -2.99
N CYS A 72 -2.44 -12.10 -1.88
CA CYS A 72 -3.57 -11.40 -1.29
C CYS A 72 -3.07 -10.13 -0.60
N ILE A 73 -3.85 -9.07 -0.72
CA ILE A 73 -3.62 -7.81 -0.02
C ILE A 73 -4.92 -7.49 0.71
N TYR A 74 -4.82 -7.31 2.02
CA TYR A 74 -5.93 -6.87 2.86
C TYR A 74 -5.57 -5.51 3.45
N ILE A 75 -6.47 -4.54 3.30
CA ILE A 75 -6.31 -3.19 3.84
C ILE A 75 -7.62 -2.74 4.49
N ASP A 76 -7.49 -1.98 5.56
CA ASP A 76 -8.60 -1.34 6.26
C ASP A 76 -8.35 0.19 6.29
N PRO A 77 -8.57 0.89 5.16
CA PRO A 77 -8.26 2.31 5.04
C PRO A 77 -9.29 3.18 5.78
N PRO A 78 -9.01 4.46 6.04
CA PRO A 78 -10.00 5.39 6.60
C PRO A 78 -11.24 5.50 5.71
N TYR A 79 -12.43 5.40 6.32
CA TYR A 79 -13.68 5.19 5.57
C TYR A 79 -14.30 6.47 4.99
N ASN A 80 -13.96 7.65 5.52
CA ASN A 80 -14.57 8.93 5.15
C ASN A 80 -16.08 8.97 5.39
N THR A 81 -16.56 8.50 6.54
CA THR A 81 -18.01 8.42 6.85
C THR A 81 -18.60 9.72 7.39
N GLY A 82 -17.76 10.67 7.79
CA GLY A 82 -18.16 11.89 8.51
C GLY A 82 -18.43 11.68 10.00
N ASN A 83 -18.06 10.53 10.57
CA ASN A 83 -18.16 10.24 12.00
C ASN A 83 -16.82 10.53 12.69
N ALA A 84 -16.84 11.01 13.93
CA ALA A 84 -15.60 11.17 14.68
C ALA A 84 -15.02 9.78 15.04
N PHE A 85 -13.87 9.42 14.46
CA PHE A 85 -13.05 8.30 14.91
C PHE A 85 -11.81 8.82 15.65
N GLU A 86 -11.28 8.05 16.61
CA GLU A 86 -10.10 8.44 17.38
C GLU A 86 -8.79 8.34 16.59
N HIS A 87 -8.77 7.57 15.50
CA HIS A 87 -7.52 7.10 14.87
C HIS A 87 -7.19 7.77 13.54
N TYR A 88 -8.10 8.54 12.94
CA TYR A 88 -7.86 9.27 11.70
C TYR A 88 -8.89 10.39 11.50
N ASP A 89 -8.50 11.39 10.70
CA ASP A 89 -9.39 12.48 10.30
C ASP A 89 -10.45 11.95 9.33
N ASP A 90 -11.69 11.88 9.81
CA ASP A 90 -12.87 11.52 9.02
C ASP A 90 -13.61 12.76 8.52
N GLY A 91 -14.30 12.65 7.39
CA GLY A 91 -15.05 13.78 6.82
C GLY A 91 -14.19 14.77 6.04
N ILE A 92 -13.04 14.32 5.53
CA ILE A 92 -12.21 15.10 4.61
C ILE A 92 -12.87 15.21 3.23
N GLU A 93 -12.49 16.25 2.47
CA GLU A 93 -13.03 16.48 1.14
C GLU A 93 -12.72 15.30 0.19
N HIS A 94 -13.69 14.95 -0.67
CA HIS A 94 -13.63 13.73 -1.47
C HIS A 94 -12.40 13.68 -2.40
N SER A 95 -11.97 14.82 -2.96
CA SER A 95 -10.77 14.85 -3.80
C SER A 95 -9.50 14.50 -3.02
N LEU A 96 -9.39 14.98 -1.77
CA LEU A 96 -8.28 14.65 -0.88
C LEU A 96 -8.30 13.17 -0.49
N TRP A 97 -9.46 12.65 -0.09
CA TRP A 97 -9.60 11.22 0.23
C TRP A 97 -9.26 10.34 -0.98
N LEU A 98 -9.75 10.69 -2.17
CA LEU A 98 -9.41 9.99 -3.42
C LEU A 98 -7.91 10.07 -3.74
N GLN A 99 -7.25 11.19 -3.43
CA GLN A 99 -5.80 11.34 -3.63
C GLN A 99 -5.01 10.41 -2.68
N LEU A 100 -5.38 10.34 -1.41
CA LEU A 100 -4.81 9.43 -0.41
C LEU A 100 -5.01 7.95 -0.80
N MET A 101 -6.24 7.59 -1.16
CA MET A 101 -6.57 6.22 -1.55
C MET A 101 -5.89 5.81 -2.86
N ARG A 102 -5.84 6.70 -3.86
CA ARG A 102 -5.16 6.41 -5.12
C ARG A 102 -3.66 6.17 -4.91
N ALA A 103 -2.98 6.95 -4.08
CA ALA A 103 -1.55 6.76 -3.83
C ALA A 103 -1.24 5.36 -3.28
N ASN A 104 -2.05 4.89 -2.33
CA ASN A 104 -1.91 3.57 -1.71
C ASN A 104 -2.36 2.44 -2.65
N ILE A 105 -3.57 2.55 -3.22
CA ILE A 105 -4.14 1.52 -4.07
C ILE A 105 -3.34 1.33 -5.35
N SER A 106 -2.87 2.41 -5.98
CA SER A 106 -2.15 2.33 -7.27
C SER A 106 -0.75 1.73 -7.19
N ARG A 107 -0.21 1.51 -5.98
CA ARG A 107 1.07 0.82 -5.77
C ARG A 107 0.92 -0.70 -5.59
N PHE A 108 -0.23 -1.14 -5.15
CA PHE A 108 -0.61 -2.56 -5.10
C PHE A 108 -0.84 -3.26 -6.47
N PRO A 109 -1.27 -2.64 -7.60
CA PRO A 109 -1.82 -3.38 -8.73
C PRO A 109 -0.77 -3.75 -9.80
N VAL A 110 -1.02 -4.93 -10.38
CA VAL A 110 -0.34 -5.61 -11.50
C VAL A 110 1.11 -6.04 -11.25
N GLN A 111 1.94 -5.21 -10.63
CA GLN A 111 3.34 -5.58 -10.43
C GLN A 111 3.54 -6.52 -9.25
N MET A 112 2.71 -6.47 -8.20
CA MET A 112 2.89 -7.29 -6.98
C MET A 112 2.07 -8.59 -6.96
N LEU A 113 0.90 -8.60 -7.59
CA LEU A 113 0.01 -9.76 -7.61
C LEU A 113 0.32 -10.68 -8.80
N ARG A 114 0.41 -12.00 -8.58
CA ARG A 114 0.32 -13.01 -9.65
C ARG A 114 -1.09 -13.61 -9.66
N ALA A 115 -1.65 -13.77 -10.85
CA ALA A 115 -2.85 -14.56 -11.10
C ALA A 115 -2.55 -16.06 -10.98
#